data_AF-A0A2V6ZMI9-F1
#
_entry.id   AF-A0A2V6ZMI9-F1
#
_cell.length_a   1.000
_cell.length_b   1.000
_cell.length_c   1.000
_cell.angle_alpha   90.00
_cell.angle_beta   90.00
_cell.angle_gamma   90.00
#
_symmetry.space_group_name_H-M   'P 1'
#
loop_
_entity.id
_entity.type
_entity.pdbx_description
1 polymer ?
#
loop_
_entity_poly.entity_id
_entity_poly.type
_entity_poly.pdbx_seq_one_letter_code
_entity_poly.pdbx_strand_id
1 'polypeptide(L)'
;MIVIRAALAVALALGVLAAPPAVEAQKSEKMARVGILGLGPVPSPQDLATSVSTNPFWIAMRQLGWVDGQNMVVERRFGESVDQFRTGAADLVRLKVDVLFVSS
;
A
#
# COMPACT_ATOMS: atom_id res chain seq x y z
N MET A 1 57.96 5.02 -2.81
CA MET A 1 56.68 4.57 -3.40
C MET A 1 55.82 3.72 -2.46
N ILE A 2 56.38 2.85 -1.59
CA ILE A 2 55.61 2.00 -0.67
C ILE A 2 54.81 2.80 0.37
N VAL A 3 55.37 3.88 0.90
CA VAL A 3 54.73 4.73 1.93
C VAL A 3 53.48 5.44 1.39
N ILE A 4 53.50 5.86 0.12
CA ILE A 4 52.35 6.52 -0.55
C ILE A 4 51.19 5.54 -0.75
N ARG A 5 51.49 4.27 -1.05
CA ARG A 5 50.47 3.22 -1.20
C ARG A 5 49.80 2.87 0.14
N ALA A 6 50.59 2.81 1.22
CA ALA A 6 50.06 2.55 2.56
C ALA A 6 49.17 3.70 3.06
N ALA A 7 49.58 4.95 2.83
CA ALA A 7 48.77 6.13 3.18
C ALA A 7 47.43 6.17 2.44
N LEU A 8 47.44 5.80 1.15
CA LEU A 8 46.22 5.75 0.34
C LEU A 8 45.23 4.68 0.84
N ALA A 9 45.73 3.50 1.22
CA ALA A 9 44.90 2.42 1.75
C ALA A 9 44.24 2.79 3.09
N VAL A 10 44.97 3.48 3.97
CA VAL A 10 44.44 3.95 5.26
C VAL A 10 43.39 5.04 5.06
N ALA A 11 43.63 5.99 4.15
CA ALA A 11 42.66 7.03 3.83
C ALA A 11 41.36 6.46 3.25
N LEU A 12 41.45 5.43 2.39
CA LEU A 12 40.29 4.75 1.84
C LEU A 12 39.48 4.02 2.93
N ALA A 13 40.15 3.31 3.83
CA ALA A 13 39.51 2.57 4.92
C ALA A 13 38.79 3.52 5.90
N LEU A 14 39.40 4.67 6.22
CA LEU A 14 38.78 5.69 7.06
C LEU A 14 37.58 6.36 6.38
N GLY A 15 37.62 6.56 5.06
CA GLY A 15 36.50 7.09 4.28
C GLY A 15 35.28 6.17 4.27
N VAL A 16 35.50 4.84 4.24
CA VAL A 16 34.41 3.85 4.31
C VAL A 16 33.80 3.77 5.71
N LEU A 17 34.60 3.91 6.77
CA LEU A 17 34.11 3.93 8.16
C LEU A 17 33.42 5.24 8.54
N ALA A 18 33.77 6.34 7.90
CA ALA A 18 33.17 7.66 8.10
C ALA A 18 31.94 7.91 7.22
N ALA A 19 31.61 7.00 6.31
CA ALA A 19 30.34 7.04 5.61
C ALA A 19 29.22 6.85 6.65
N PRO A 20 28.30 7.82 6.82
CA PRO A 20 27.13 7.58 7.64
C PRO A 20 26.47 6.32 7.09
N PRO A 21 26.04 5.36 7.94
CA PRO A 21 25.24 4.27 7.44
C PRO A 21 24.12 4.92 6.64
N ALA A 22 23.97 4.51 5.38
CA ALA A 22 22.78 4.80 4.63
C ALA A 22 21.65 4.09 5.38
N VAL A 23 21.17 4.74 6.44
CA VAL A 23 19.87 4.53 7.00
C VAL A 23 18.97 5.08 5.92
N GLU A 24 18.80 4.31 4.85
CA GLU A 24 17.46 4.05 4.36
C GLU A 24 16.71 3.59 5.59
N ALA A 25 16.21 4.57 6.34
CA ALA A 25 15.11 4.37 7.24
C ALA A 25 14.15 3.59 6.37
N GLN A 26 13.99 2.30 6.69
CA GLN A 26 12.91 1.50 6.19
C GLN A 26 11.70 2.35 6.51
N LYS A 27 11.25 3.15 5.53
CA LYS A 27 9.89 3.66 5.51
C LYS A 27 9.14 2.36 5.66
N SER A 28 8.66 2.10 6.87
CA SER A 28 7.60 1.12 7.07
C SER A 28 6.62 1.47 5.98
N GLU A 29 6.58 0.64 4.92
CA GLU A 29 5.77 0.92 3.75
C GLU A 29 4.37 1.05 4.32
N LYS A 30 3.89 2.29 4.43
CA LYS A 30 2.57 2.56 4.98
C LYS A 30 1.64 1.77 4.07
N MET A 31 1.03 0.71 4.61
CA MET A 31 0.16 -0.17 3.82
C MET A 31 -0.86 0.72 3.12
N ALA A 32 -0.91 0.61 1.79
CA ALA A 32 -1.82 1.42 1.00
C ALA A 32 -3.26 1.10 1.43
N ARG A 33 -4.04 2.13 1.75
CA ARG A 33 -5.43 1.94 2.18
C ARG A 33 -6.37 2.29 1.05
N VAL A 34 -7.06 1.29 0.52
CA VAL A 34 -8.04 1.46 -0.56
C VAL A 34 -9.44 1.40 0.04
N GLY A 35 -10.24 2.44 -0.17
CA GLY A 35 -11.65 2.49 0.17
C GLY A 35 -12.52 2.10 -1.01
N ILE A 36 -13.50 1.23 -0.79
CA ILE A 36 -14.50 0.84 -1.79
C ILE A 36 -15.89 1.17 -1.27
N LEU A 37 -16.64 1.88 -2.09
CA LEU A 37 -18.04 2.17 -1.86
C LEU A 37 -18.88 1.47 -2.94
N GLY A 38 -19.56 0.39 -2.55
CA GLY A 38 -20.37 -0.44 -3.45
C GLY A 38 -21.86 -0.10 -3.37
N LEU A 39 -22.53 -0.06 -4.52
CA LEU A 39 -23.98 0.04 -4.60
C LEU A 39 -24.65 -1.30 -4.28
N GLY A 40 -25.67 -1.26 -3.43
CA GLY A 40 -26.45 -2.44 -3.06
C GLY A 40 -26.14 -2.98 -1.67
N PRO A 41 -26.71 -4.15 -1.32
CA PRO A 41 -26.55 -4.75 -0.02
C PRO A 41 -25.12 -5.24 0.19
N VAL A 42 -24.76 -5.47 1.45
CA VAL A 42 -23.49 -6.13 1.79
C VAL A 42 -23.47 -7.54 1.18
N PRO A 43 -22.51 -7.89 0.32
CA PRO A 43 -22.45 -9.19 -0.32
C PRO A 43 -22.13 -10.29 0.70
N SER A 44 -22.52 -11.52 0.39
CA SER A 44 -22.07 -12.67 1.17
C SER A 44 -20.54 -12.81 1.07
N PRO A 45 -19.87 -13.44 2.05
CA PRO A 45 -18.43 -13.71 1.96
C PRO A 45 -18.03 -14.48 0.69
N GLN A 46 -18.88 -15.41 0.23
CA GLN A 46 -18.65 -16.20 -0.98
C GLN A 46 -18.75 -15.34 -2.25
N ASP A 47 -19.76 -14.48 -2.34
CA ASP A 47 -19.93 -13.58 -3.50
C ASP A 47 -18.78 -12.57 -3.56
N LEU A 48 -18.35 -12.05 -2.40
CA LEU A 48 -17.23 -11.14 -2.32
C LEU A 48 -15.92 -11.80 -2.76
N ALA A 49 -15.65 -13.04 -2.30
CA ALA A 49 -14.45 -13.79 -2.71
C ALA A 49 -14.46 -14.10 -4.21
N THR A 50 -15.62 -14.43 -4.76
CA THR A 50 -15.80 -14.66 -6.21
C THR A 50 -15.55 -13.38 -7.00
N SER A 51 -16.11 -12.25 -6.56
CA SER A 51 -15.86 -10.94 -7.18
C SER A 51 -14.37 -10.56 -7.14
N VAL A 52 -13.69 -10.72 -6.01
CA VAL A 52 -12.26 -10.39 -5.88
C VAL A 52 -11.35 -11.30 -6.73
N SER A 53 -11.74 -12.55 -6.95
CA SER A 53 -10.95 -13.50 -7.75
C SER A 53 -11.16 -13.36 -9.26
N THR A 54 -12.35 -12.91 -9.69
CA THR A 54 -12.73 -12.84 -11.11
C THR A 54 -12.70 -11.43 -11.70
N ASN A 55 -12.78 -10.37 -10.88
CA ASN A 55 -12.79 -9.01 -11.37
C ASN A 55 -11.42 -8.60 -11.95
N PRO A 56 -11.35 -8.12 -13.20
CA PRO A 56 -10.10 -7.72 -13.85
C PRO A 56 -9.29 -6.67 -13.08
N PHE A 57 -9.96 -5.75 -12.37
CA PHE A 57 -9.28 -4.75 -11.54
C PHE A 57 -8.43 -5.41 -10.45
N TRP A 58 -9.00 -6.36 -9.72
CA TRP A 58 -8.29 -7.06 -8.64
C TRP A 58 -7.22 -8.00 -9.16
N ILE A 59 -7.46 -8.64 -10.31
CA ILE A 59 -6.46 -9.45 -10.99
C ILE A 59 -5.24 -8.60 -11.36
N ALA A 60 -5.46 -7.43 -11.99
CA ALA A 60 -4.38 -6.52 -12.37
C ALA A 60 -3.62 -5.97 -11.15
N MET A 61 -4.33 -5.56 -10.09
CA MET A 61 -3.70 -5.11 -8.84
C MET A 61 -2.77 -6.16 -8.25
N ARG A 62 -3.20 -7.43 -8.22
CA ARG A 62 -2.37 -8.55 -7.76
C ARG A 62 -1.15 -8.77 -8.65
N GLN A 63 -1.29 -8.66 -9.97
CA GLN A 63 -0.16 -8.77 -10.92
C GLN A 63 0.87 -7.65 -10.74
N LEU A 64 0.42 -6.46 -10.31
CA LEU A 64 1.28 -5.33 -9.93
C LEU A 64 1.88 -5.47 -8.53
N GLY A 65 1.61 -6.57 -7.83
CA GLY A 65 2.12 -6.86 -6.49
C GLY A 65 1.25 -6.33 -5.36
N TRP A 66 0.11 -5.69 -5.61
CA TRP A 66 -0.79 -5.19 -4.57
C TRP A 66 -1.74 -6.27 -4.07
N VAL A 67 -1.57 -6.67 -2.82
CA VAL A 67 -2.30 -7.77 -2.17
C VAL A 67 -2.90 -7.29 -0.85
N ASP A 68 -4.23 -7.44 -0.73
CA ASP A 68 -5.00 -7.13 0.49
C ASP A 68 -4.46 -7.95 1.68
N GLY A 69 -4.17 -7.27 2.80
CA GLY A 69 -3.57 -7.84 4.00
C GLY A 69 -2.05 -8.00 3.97
N GLN A 70 -1.37 -7.76 2.83
CA GLN A 70 0.10 -7.85 2.74
C GLN A 70 0.74 -6.47 2.63
N ASN A 71 0.46 -5.74 1.55
CA ASN A 71 0.98 -4.39 1.29
C ASN A 71 -0.13 -3.36 1.00
N MET A 72 -1.38 -3.80 1.08
CA MET A 72 -2.57 -2.98 0.94
C MET A 72 -3.63 -3.44 1.94
N VAL A 73 -4.52 -2.54 2.38
CA VAL A 73 -5.73 -2.86 3.13
C VAL A 73 -6.93 -2.33 2.36
N VAL A 74 -7.94 -3.17 2.15
CA VAL A 74 -9.17 -2.76 1.48
C VAL A 74 -10.33 -2.57 2.47
N GLU A 75 -10.72 -1.32 2.66
CA GLU A 75 -11.88 -0.91 3.45
C GLU A 75 -13.13 -0.90 2.55
N ARG A 76 -14.22 -1.52 2.99
CA ARG A 76 -15.44 -1.64 2.17
C ARG A 76 -16.64 -1.01 2.88
N ARG A 77 -17.45 -0.28 2.14
CA ARG A 77 -18.76 0.24 2.56
C ARG A 77 -19.77 -0.08 1.46
N PHE A 78 -21.00 -0.35 1.86
CA PHE A 78 -22.09 -0.66 0.94
C PHE A 78 -23.29 0.21 1.31
N GLY A 79 -24.10 0.57 0.31
CA GLY A 79 -25.29 1.37 0.53
C GLY A 79 -26.33 1.13 -0.55
N GLU A 80 -27.57 0.99 -0.12
CA GLU A 80 -28.76 0.81 -0.96
C GLU A 80 -29.53 2.12 -1.16
N SER A 81 -29.24 3.14 -0.35
CA SER A 81 -29.82 4.47 -0.44
C SER A 81 -28.76 5.56 -0.55
N VAL A 82 -29.17 6.73 -1.04
CA VAL A 82 -28.29 7.91 -1.16
C VAL A 82 -27.68 8.30 0.19
N ASP A 83 -28.44 8.21 1.28
CA ASP A 83 -27.95 8.56 2.62
C ASP A 83 -26.94 7.55 3.15
N GLN A 84 -27.15 6.25 2.90
CA GLN A 84 -26.16 5.21 3.22
C GLN A 84 -24.88 5.40 2.40
N PHE A 85 -25.01 5.75 1.12
CA PHE A 85 -23.87 6.04 0.26
C PHE A 85 -23.06 7.25 0.76
N ARG A 86 -23.76 8.34 1.12
CA ARG A 86 -23.13 9.54 1.68
C ARG A 86 -22.42 9.24 3.00
N THR A 87 -23.04 8.43 3.86
CA THR A 87 -22.46 8.02 5.14
C THR A 87 -21.22 7.16 4.93
N GLY A 88 -21.29 6.15 4.04
CA GLY A 88 -20.16 5.29 3.70
C GLY A 88 -18.99 6.05 3.09
N ALA A 89 -19.26 7.01 2.20
CA ALA A 89 -18.23 7.90 1.66
C ALA A 89 -17.56 8.72 2.77
N ALA A 90 -18.34 9.31 3.68
CA ALA A 90 -17.81 10.08 4.80
C ALA A 90 -16.94 9.23 5.72
N ASP A 91 -17.32 7.99 6.00
CA ASP A 91 -16.52 7.06 6.79
C ASP A 91 -15.17 6.75 6.14
N LEU A 92 -15.14 6.48 4.83
CA LEU A 92 -13.91 6.21 4.10
C LEU A 92 -12.98 7.43 4.07
N VAL A 93 -13.54 8.64 3.92
CA VAL A 93 -12.77 9.89 4.01
C VAL A 93 -12.18 10.09 5.41
N ARG A 94 -12.96 9.83 6.46
CA ARG A 94 -12.49 9.90 7.86
C ARG A 94 -11.39 8.88 8.15
N LEU A 95 -11.45 7.70 7.55
CA LEU A 95 -10.41 6.67 7.60
C LEU A 95 -9.12 7.06 6.86
N LYS A 96 -9.11 8.18 6.13
CA LYS A 96 -7.97 8.66 5.34
C LYS A 96 -7.44 7.57 4.39
N VAL A 97 -8.37 6.97 3.64
CA VAL A 97 -8.00 6.08 2.53
C VAL A 97 -7.12 6.84 1.54
N ASP A 98 -6.12 6.18 0.99
CA ASP A 98 -5.22 6.75 -0.01
C ASP A 98 -5.89 6.80 -1.40
N VAL A 99 -6.80 5.86 -1.67
CA VAL A 99 -7.63 5.81 -2.89
C VAL A 99 -9.07 5.47 -2.53
N LEU A 100 -10.03 6.16 -3.12
CA LEU A 100 -11.46 5.85 -3.01
C LEU A 100 -11.98 5.40 -4.38
N PHE A 101 -12.53 4.18 -4.44
CA PHE A 101 -13.17 3.61 -5.62
C PHE A 101 -14.66 3.44 -5.36
N VAL A 102 -15.48 3.81 -6.34
CA VAL A 102 -16.94 3.65 -6.28
C VAL A 102 -17.34 2.63 -7.33
N SER A 103 -18.03 1.57 -6.92
CA SER A 103 -18.52 0.53 -7.84
C SER A 103 -20.04 0.48 -7.83
N SER A 104 -20.63 0.59 -9.02
CA SER A 104 -22.06 0.37 -9.28
C SER A 104 -22.35 -1.05 -9.69
#